data_AF-A0A8T3LUY1-F1
#
_entry.id   AF-A0A8T3LUY1-F1
#
_cell.length_a   1.000
_cell.length_b   1.000
_cell.length_c   1.000
_cell.angle_alpha   90.00
_cell.angle_beta   90.00
_cell.angle_gamma   90.00
#
_symmetry.space_group_name_H-M   'P 1'
#
loop_
_entity.id
_entity.type
_entity.pdbx_description
1 polymer ?
#
loop_
_entity_poly.entity_id
_entity_poly.type
_entity_poly.pdbx_seq_one_letter_code
_entity_poly.pdbx_strand_id
1 'polypeptide(L)'
;MRKHPSSMMAVLAILMLILAACTGGGESPAASESEAASESAAESAAASESQAASVDFKACMVSDVGGIDDNSFNENAWKGMEDAQADLGVEVTFLESRSAEDYARNIDQHVADGCDMIVTVGYLLGDATAAAAEANPDIRFAIVDFAYDPALPNVEGLVFNTAEAAMLAGYASASWSKTGVMGTFGGINIGPGVTDFMDGFIAGANYWNEEQGADVRVLGGRDPNDSASGSFTGNFESTDDAKNLTSDMLQE
;
A
#
# COMPACT_ATOMS: atom_id res chain seq x y z
N MET A 1 -54.77 20.24 33.64
CA MET A 1 -54.80 21.70 33.33
C MET A 1 -53.85 21.95 32.18
N ARG A 2 -54.35 22.45 31.03
CA ARG A 2 -53.71 23.34 30.02
C ARG A 2 -52.26 23.03 29.59
N LYS A 3 -51.90 22.75 28.33
CA LYS A 3 -52.56 22.91 27.01
C LYS A 3 -52.00 21.89 26.00
N HIS A 4 -52.87 21.33 25.16
CA HIS A 4 -52.58 20.70 23.85
C HIS A 4 -52.44 21.80 22.75
N PRO A 5 -52.37 21.48 21.44
CA PRO A 5 -51.36 20.74 20.65
C PRO A 5 -51.04 21.53 19.35
N SER A 6 -50.26 20.97 18.41
CA SER A 6 -50.74 20.84 17.01
C SER A 6 -49.75 20.10 16.11
N SER A 7 -50.31 19.07 15.49
CA SER A 7 -49.79 18.34 14.35
C SER A 7 -50.23 19.03 13.04
N MET A 8 -49.64 18.60 11.92
CA MET A 8 -50.26 18.41 10.59
C MET A 8 -49.78 19.32 9.44
N MET A 9 -48.90 18.72 8.63
CA MET A 9 -48.96 18.52 7.17
C MET A 9 -50.03 19.29 6.36
N ALA A 10 -49.62 20.04 5.32
CA ALA A 10 -50.14 19.99 3.94
C ALA A 10 -49.57 21.10 3.01
N VAL A 11 -48.97 20.67 1.89
CA VAL A 11 -49.23 21.08 0.48
C VAL A 11 -49.33 22.59 0.11
N LEU A 12 -48.51 23.07 -0.85
CA LEU A 12 -48.93 23.58 -2.19
C LEU A 12 -47.73 24.13 -3.01
N ALA A 13 -47.76 23.87 -4.31
CA ALA A 13 -46.81 24.30 -5.35
C ALA A 13 -47.05 25.76 -5.84
N ILE A 14 -46.05 26.36 -6.53
CA ILE A 14 -46.10 27.39 -7.62
C ILE A 14 -44.61 27.64 -8.03
N LEU A 15 -44.07 27.33 -9.23
CA LEU A 15 -44.28 27.76 -10.63
C LEU A 15 -43.42 28.99 -11.08
N MET A 16 -42.73 28.81 -12.22
CA MET A 16 -42.13 29.78 -13.19
C MET A 16 -40.71 30.33 -12.90
N LEU A 17 -39.66 30.02 -13.66
CA LEU A 17 -39.29 30.40 -15.05
C LEU A 17 -39.23 31.92 -15.30
N ILE A 18 -38.00 32.44 -15.44
CA ILE A 18 -37.71 33.73 -16.08
C ILE A 18 -36.69 33.46 -17.20
N LEU A 19 -37.18 33.50 -18.44
CA LEU A 19 -36.39 33.77 -19.63
C LEU A 19 -36.44 35.28 -19.86
N ALA A 20 -35.30 35.92 -20.05
CA ALA A 20 -35.22 37.24 -20.68
C ALA A 20 -34.33 37.13 -21.91
N ALA A 21 -34.98 37.28 -23.07
CA ALA A 21 -34.40 37.39 -24.39
C ALA A 21 -34.22 38.88 -24.74
N CYS A 22 -33.17 39.18 -25.51
CA CYS A 22 -33.11 40.26 -26.49
C CYS A 22 -32.46 39.60 -27.74
N THR A 23 -33.16 39.14 -28.77
CA THR A 23 -33.93 39.80 -29.86
C THR A 23 -33.15 40.81 -30.71
N GLY A 24 -33.06 40.45 -31.99
CA GLY A 24 -32.69 41.24 -33.17
C GLY A 24 -32.22 40.27 -34.26
N GLY A 25 -33.10 39.52 -34.95
CA GLY A 25 -33.95 39.96 -36.07
C GLY A 25 -33.14 39.88 -37.38
N GLY A 26 -33.49 39.21 -38.47
CA GLY A 26 -34.65 38.44 -38.94
C GLY A 26 -34.35 38.00 -40.39
N GLU A 27 -35.23 37.16 -40.95
CA GLU A 27 -35.29 36.64 -42.32
C GLU A 27 -34.41 35.43 -42.78
N SER A 28 -35.10 34.47 -43.39
CA SER A 28 -34.68 33.29 -44.19
C SER A 28 -35.52 33.36 -45.49
N PRO A 29 -35.13 32.85 -46.69
CA PRO A 29 -34.69 31.45 -46.87
C PRO A 29 -33.66 31.11 -47.99
N ALA A 30 -33.09 29.91 -47.84
CA ALA A 30 -32.67 28.92 -48.85
C ALA A 30 -31.48 29.14 -49.82
N ALA A 31 -30.73 28.02 -49.98
CA ALA A 31 -29.88 27.57 -51.10
C ALA A 31 -28.34 27.76 -51.01
N SER A 32 -27.67 26.64 -50.68
CA SER A 32 -26.52 26.00 -51.35
C SER A 32 -25.45 26.85 -52.03
N GLU A 33 -24.23 26.88 -51.47
CA GLU A 33 -22.99 26.26 -52.02
C GLU A 33 -21.71 26.77 -51.32
N SER A 34 -20.74 25.85 -51.19
CA SER A 34 -19.27 26.03 -51.26
C SER A 34 -18.50 26.69 -50.09
N GLU A 35 -17.76 25.81 -49.41
CA GLU A 35 -16.34 25.89 -48.99
C GLU A 35 -15.77 27.20 -48.43
N ALA A 36 -15.39 27.17 -47.15
CA ALA A 36 -14.11 27.72 -46.68
C ALA A 36 -13.70 27.06 -45.36
N ALA A 37 -12.43 26.67 -45.31
CA ALA A 37 -11.79 25.90 -44.26
C ALA A 37 -11.73 26.62 -42.90
N SER A 38 -11.80 25.84 -41.82
CA SER A 38 -11.28 26.22 -40.52
C SER A 38 -10.64 24.99 -39.88
N GLU A 39 -9.32 24.88 -40.02
CA GLU A 39 -8.49 23.96 -39.25
C GLU A 39 -8.64 24.28 -37.76
N SER A 40 -9.28 23.37 -37.03
CA SER A 40 -9.22 23.33 -35.57
C SER A 40 -8.07 22.43 -35.17
N ALA A 41 -6.89 23.02 -34.97
CA ALA A 41 -5.78 22.35 -34.30
C ALA A 41 -6.16 22.10 -32.83
N ALA A 42 -6.62 20.89 -32.53
CA ALA A 42 -6.67 20.38 -31.16
C ALA A 42 -5.28 19.83 -30.85
N GLU A 43 -4.48 20.65 -30.16
CA GLU A 43 -3.19 20.28 -29.62
C GLU A 43 -3.40 19.22 -28.52
N SER A 44 -3.25 17.96 -28.90
CA SER A 44 -3.12 16.85 -27.98
C SER A 44 -1.73 16.94 -27.35
N ALA A 45 -1.67 17.54 -26.17
CA ALA A 45 -0.52 17.44 -25.29
C ALA A 45 -0.43 15.98 -24.81
N ALA A 46 0.21 15.13 -25.63
CA ALA A 46 0.80 13.90 -25.14
C ALA A 46 1.90 14.32 -24.15
N ALA A 47 1.64 14.10 -22.86
CA ALA A 47 2.68 14.15 -21.84
C ALA A 47 3.71 13.09 -22.25
N SER A 48 4.78 13.52 -22.90
CA SER A 48 5.98 12.71 -23.05
C SER A 48 6.52 12.54 -21.64
N GLU A 49 6.37 11.35 -21.06
CA GLU A 49 7.10 10.96 -19.87
C GLU A 49 8.58 11.14 -20.18
N SER A 50 9.15 12.22 -19.64
CA SER A 50 10.56 12.55 -19.81
C SER A 50 11.33 11.63 -18.88
N GLN A 51 11.70 10.45 -19.38
CA GLN A 51 12.62 9.55 -18.69
C GLN A 51 13.92 10.29 -18.35
N ALA A 52 14.39 10.15 -17.12
CA ALA A 52 15.60 10.83 -16.67
C ALA A 52 16.82 10.37 -17.47
N ALA A 53 17.79 11.27 -17.64
CA ALA A 53 19.07 10.91 -18.24
C ALA A 53 19.80 9.93 -17.33
N SER A 54 20.39 8.89 -17.92
CA SER A 54 21.16 7.88 -17.17
C SER A 54 22.29 8.52 -16.38
N VAL A 55 22.45 8.12 -15.12
CA VAL A 55 23.56 8.49 -14.26
C VAL A 55 24.47 7.29 -14.01
N ASP A 56 25.74 7.54 -13.71
CA ASP A 56 26.70 6.50 -13.29
C ASP A 56 26.41 6.13 -11.83
N PHE A 57 25.35 5.34 -11.63
CA PHE A 57 24.90 4.89 -10.33
C PHE A 57 24.13 3.57 -10.45
N LYS A 58 24.58 2.54 -9.74
CA LYS A 58 23.99 1.21 -9.75
C LYS A 58 23.41 0.83 -8.39
N ALA A 59 22.09 0.69 -8.32
CA ALA A 59 21.35 0.29 -7.13
C ALA A 59 20.82 -1.15 -7.28
N CYS A 60 21.16 -2.03 -6.34
CA CYS A 60 20.91 -3.46 -6.49
C CYS A 60 20.04 -3.99 -5.36
N MET A 61 18.98 -4.71 -5.71
CA MET A 61 18.01 -5.22 -4.75
C MET A 61 18.22 -6.73 -4.49
N VAL A 62 18.09 -7.13 -3.22
CA VAL A 62 17.92 -8.54 -2.80
C VAL A 62 16.59 -8.67 -2.07
N SER A 63 15.68 -9.53 -2.54
CA SER A 63 14.44 -9.82 -1.81
C SER A 63 14.61 -10.97 -0.82
N ASP A 64 13.70 -11.04 0.14
CA ASP A 64 13.40 -12.25 0.91
C ASP A 64 12.71 -13.31 -0.01
N VAL A 65 12.30 -14.42 0.61
CA VAL A 65 11.44 -15.46 0.03
C VAL A 65 10.06 -14.89 -0.35
N GLY A 66 9.31 -15.62 -1.18
CA GLY A 66 8.00 -15.21 -1.69
C GLY A 66 8.00 -14.72 -3.14
N GLY A 67 9.17 -14.37 -3.68
CA GLY A 67 9.35 -14.02 -5.09
C GLY A 67 8.93 -12.59 -5.43
N ILE A 68 9.33 -12.12 -6.63
CA ILE A 68 9.03 -10.76 -7.11
C ILE A 68 7.58 -10.58 -7.60
N ASP A 69 6.87 -11.69 -7.86
CA ASP A 69 5.47 -11.75 -8.30
C ASP A 69 4.51 -12.04 -7.16
N ASP A 70 4.89 -11.65 -5.93
CA ASP A 70 4.10 -11.84 -4.71
C ASP A 70 2.85 -10.94 -4.62
N ASN A 71 2.60 -10.10 -5.63
CA ASN A 71 1.48 -9.14 -5.69
C ASN A 71 1.43 -8.19 -4.48
N SER A 72 2.56 -8.04 -3.76
CA SER A 72 2.61 -7.35 -2.49
C SER A 72 4.01 -6.82 -2.17
N PHE A 73 4.70 -7.39 -1.20
CA PHE A 73 5.82 -6.77 -0.51
C PHE A 73 7.06 -6.62 -1.41
N ASN A 74 7.50 -7.73 -2.02
CA ASN A 74 8.66 -7.76 -2.89
C ASN A 74 8.37 -7.03 -4.21
N GLU A 75 7.17 -7.21 -4.77
CA GLU A 75 6.75 -6.52 -6.01
C GLU A 75 6.73 -5.00 -5.81
N ASN A 76 6.19 -4.51 -4.69
CA ASN A 76 6.17 -3.07 -4.40
C ASN A 76 7.57 -2.49 -4.20
N ALA A 77 8.47 -3.23 -3.54
CA ALA A 77 9.85 -2.81 -3.38
C ALA A 77 10.58 -2.76 -4.74
N TRP A 78 10.36 -3.76 -5.60
CA TRP A 78 10.92 -3.77 -6.95
C TRP A 78 10.38 -2.63 -7.81
N LYS A 79 9.07 -2.38 -7.75
CA LYS A 79 8.45 -1.23 -8.40
C LYS A 79 9.11 0.09 -7.97
N GLY A 80 9.45 0.24 -6.69
CA GLY A 80 10.18 1.41 -6.21
C GLY A 80 11.57 1.57 -6.85
N MET A 81 12.27 0.45 -7.13
CA MET A 81 13.53 0.45 -7.86
C MET A 81 13.34 0.83 -9.33
N GLU A 82 12.29 0.32 -9.99
CA GLU A 82 11.94 0.67 -11.37
C GLU A 82 11.56 2.15 -11.50
N ASP A 83 10.76 2.67 -10.57
CA ASP A 83 10.38 4.08 -10.51
C ASP A 83 11.65 4.95 -10.31
N ALA A 84 12.58 4.54 -9.45
CA ALA A 84 13.86 5.22 -9.28
C ALA A 84 14.71 5.19 -10.56
N GLN A 85 14.74 4.09 -11.30
CA GLN A 85 15.40 4.04 -12.61
C GLN A 85 14.78 5.03 -13.59
N ALA A 86 13.44 5.08 -13.68
CA ALA A 86 12.74 5.98 -14.58
C ALA A 86 12.93 7.47 -14.22
N ASP A 87 12.86 7.80 -12.93
CA ASP A 87 12.83 9.17 -12.43
C ASP A 87 14.22 9.75 -12.17
N LEU A 88 15.21 8.90 -11.85
CA LEU A 88 16.57 9.32 -11.46
C LEU A 88 17.65 8.87 -12.44
N GLY A 89 17.34 7.96 -13.37
CA GLY A 89 18.28 7.46 -14.37
C GLY A 89 19.31 6.46 -13.82
N VAL A 90 19.04 5.85 -12.65
CA VAL A 90 19.94 4.87 -12.04
C VAL A 90 19.83 3.50 -12.74
N GLU A 91 20.92 2.75 -12.79
CA GLU A 91 20.87 1.33 -13.14
C GLU A 91 20.33 0.54 -11.95
N VAL A 92 19.35 -0.35 -12.21
CA VAL A 92 18.84 -1.25 -11.17
C VAL A 92 18.98 -2.71 -11.56
N THR A 93 19.34 -3.54 -10.59
CA THR A 93 19.38 -5.01 -10.74
C THR A 93 18.71 -5.68 -9.54
N PHE A 94 18.35 -6.94 -9.70
CA PHE A 94 17.57 -7.70 -8.73
C PHE A 94 18.09 -9.13 -8.60
N LEU A 95 18.14 -9.64 -7.37
CA LEU A 95 18.36 -11.04 -7.06
C LEU A 95 17.30 -11.52 -6.06
N GLU A 96 16.58 -12.56 -6.44
CA GLU A 96 15.58 -13.22 -5.60
C GLU A 96 16.24 -14.29 -4.71
N SER A 97 15.87 -14.32 -3.42
CA SER A 97 16.23 -15.41 -2.51
C SER A 97 15.12 -16.46 -2.44
N ARG A 98 15.50 -17.73 -2.49
CA ARG A 98 14.56 -18.87 -2.35
C ARG A 98 14.58 -19.51 -0.98
N SER A 99 15.63 -19.21 -0.21
CA SER A 99 15.76 -19.61 1.19
C SER A 99 16.69 -18.63 1.92
N ALA A 100 16.74 -18.75 3.25
CA ALA A 100 17.66 -17.95 4.06
C ALA A 100 19.15 -18.19 3.75
N GLU A 101 19.50 -19.34 3.16
CA GLU A 101 20.86 -19.64 2.74
C GLU A 101 21.32 -18.79 1.55
N ASP A 102 20.37 -18.21 0.80
CA ASP A 102 20.66 -17.37 -0.35
C ASP A 102 21.01 -15.92 0.03
N TYR A 103 20.61 -15.42 1.20
CA TYR A 103 20.70 -13.97 1.51
C TYR A 103 22.13 -13.44 1.42
N ALA A 104 23.07 -14.04 2.18
CA ALA A 104 24.46 -13.60 2.18
C ALA A 104 25.10 -13.75 0.79
N ARG A 105 24.83 -14.88 0.11
CA ARG A 105 25.35 -15.15 -1.23
C ARG A 105 24.87 -14.10 -2.26
N ASN A 106 23.59 -13.73 -2.21
CA ASN A 106 23.00 -12.75 -3.13
C ASN A 106 23.53 -11.33 -2.82
N ILE A 107 23.69 -10.97 -1.55
CA ILE A 107 24.29 -9.68 -1.17
C ILE A 107 25.76 -9.61 -1.64
N ASP A 108 26.54 -10.66 -1.39
CA ASP A 108 27.95 -10.75 -1.83
C ASP A 108 28.09 -10.67 -3.36
N GLN A 109 27.12 -11.22 -4.11
CA GLN A 109 27.09 -11.11 -5.55
C GLN A 109 26.91 -9.65 -5.99
N HIS A 110 26.00 -8.89 -5.37
CA HIS A 110 25.82 -7.47 -5.68
C HIS A 110 27.02 -6.61 -5.27
N VAL A 111 27.71 -6.98 -4.18
CA VAL A 111 29.00 -6.36 -3.83
C VAL A 111 30.02 -6.60 -4.95
N ALA A 112 30.15 -7.85 -5.44
CA ALA A 112 31.06 -8.19 -6.52
C ALA A 112 30.69 -7.55 -7.87
N ASP A 113 29.41 -7.31 -8.10
CA ASP A 113 28.87 -6.66 -9.30
C ASP A 113 29.05 -5.13 -9.30
N GLY A 114 29.70 -4.58 -8.28
CA GLY A 114 30.07 -3.17 -8.18
C GLY A 114 28.89 -2.25 -7.94
N CYS A 115 27.88 -2.70 -7.20
CA CYS A 115 26.73 -1.87 -6.85
C CYS A 115 27.15 -0.74 -5.90
N ASP A 116 26.74 0.50 -6.21
CA ASP A 116 26.97 1.66 -5.35
C ASP A 116 26.06 1.67 -4.12
N MET A 117 24.89 1.02 -4.26
CA MET A 117 23.94 0.82 -3.18
C MET A 117 23.31 -0.56 -3.27
N ILE A 118 23.15 -1.22 -2.11
CA ILE A 118 22.44 -2.49 -1.99
C ILE A 118 21.21 -2.31 -1.11
N VAL A 119 20.04 -2.64 -1.65
CA VAL A 119 18.75 -2.59 -0.96
C VAL A 119 18.33 -4.02 -0.63
N THR A 120 18.28 -4.36 0.65
CA THR A 120 17.74 -5.66 1.10
C THR A 120 16.31 -5.50 1.56
N VAL A 121 15.45 -6.45 1.22
CA VAL A 121 14.00 -6.31 1.42
C VAL A 121 13.48 -7.43 2.30
N GLY A 122 13.14 -7.10 3.55
CA GLY A 122 12.54 -8.02 4.51
C GLY A 122 13.36 -8.17 5.80
N TYR A 123 12.64 -8.35 6.91
CA TYR A 123 13.22 -8.49 8.25
C TYR A 123 14.27 -9.61 8.34
N LEU A 124 14.09 -10.74 7.62
CA LEU A 124 14.98 -11.89 7.69
C LEU A 124 16.37 -11.65 7.08
N LEU A 125 16.54 -10.60 6.26
CA LEU A 125 17.85 -10.21 5.70
C LEU A 125 18.70 -9.38 6.67
N GLY A 126 18.20 -9.01 7.85
CA GLY A 126 18.90 -8.14 8.81
C GLY A 126 20.33 -8.60 9.11
N ASP A 127 20.51 -9.83 9.59
CA ASP A 127 21.85 -10.33 9.98
C ASP A 127 22.83 -10.37 8.79
N ALA A 128 22.36 -10.81 7.62
CA ALA A 128 23.19 -10.88 6.41
C ALA A 128 23.56 -9.48 5.89
N THR A 129 22.63 -8.53 5.98
CA THR A 129 22.85 -7.12 5.59
C THR A 129 23.85 -6.46 6.51
N ALA A 130 23.74 -6.64 7.83
CA ALA A 130 24.69 -6.12 8.80
C ALA A 130 26.11 -6.63 8.53
N ALA A 131 26.25 -7.95 8.35
CA ALA A 131 27.56 -8.57 8.08
C ALA A 131 28.19 -8.04 6.78
N ALA A 132 27.40 -7.89 5.71
CA ALA A 132 27.89 -7.34 4.46
C ALA A 132 28.26 -5.85 4.56
N ALA A 133 27.46 -5.07 5.28
CA ALA A 133 27.71 -3.65 5.49
C ALA A 133 28.98 -3.40 6.31
N GLU A 134 29.22 -4.20 7.35
CA GLU A 134 30.45 -4.15 8.16
C GLU A 134 31.68 -4.53 7.33
N ALA A 135 31.56 -5.52 6.43
CA ALA A 135 32.65 -5.95 5.55
C ALA A 135 32.95 -4.95 4.42
N ASN A 136 31.98 -4.12 4.04
CA ASN A 136 32.06 -3.21 2.90
C ASN A 136 31.67 -1.76 3.29
N PRO A 137 32.49 -1.07 4.10
CA PRO A 137 32.14 0.24 4.65
C PRO A 137 31.99 1.36 3.60
N ASP A 138 32.52 1.15 2.40
CA ASP A 138 32.43 2.11 1.29
C ASP A 138 31.14 1.94 0.46
N ILE A 139 30.41 0.83 0.64
CA ILE A 139 29.14 0.57 -0.04
C ILE A 139 28.01 1.04 0.86
N ARG A 140 26.99 1.69 0.27
CA ARG A 140 25.78 2.10 0.97
C ARG A 140 24.76 0.99 0.96
N PHE A 141 24.08 0.80 2.07
CA PHE A 141 23.00 -0.16 2.19
C PHE A 141 21.71 0.54 2.61
N ALA A 142 20.59 0.00 2.19
CA ALA A 142 19.30 0.22 2.86
C ALA A 142 18.64 -1.12 3.10
N ILE A 143 17.85 -1.20 4.17
CA ILE A 143 17.07 -2.41 4.48
C ILE A 143 15.61 -2.05 4.73
N VAL A 144 14.70 -2.73 4.05
CA VAL A 144 13.25 -2.56 4.23
C VAL A 144 12.76 -3.47 5.35
N ASP A 145 11.91 -2.93 6.22
CA ASP A 145 11.27 -3.62 7.35
C ASP A 145 12.24 -4.04 8.47
N PHE A 146 13.40 -3.40 8.54
CA PHE A 146 14.38 -3.59 9.62
C PHE A 146 15.11 -2.28 9.93
N ALA A 147 15.53 -2.11 11.19
CA ALA A 147 16.44 -1.05 11.59
C ALA A 147 17.36 -1.55 12.71
N TYR A 148 18.60 -1.07 12.73
CA TYR A 148 19.60 -1.44 13.73
C TYR A 148 19.61 -0.43 14.88
N ASP A 149 19.78 -0.92 16.11
CA ASP A 149 20.05 -0.10 17.29
C ASP A 149 21.27 -0.66 18.05
N PRO A 150 22.42 0.04 18.07
CA PRO A 150 22.66 1.32 17.42
C PRO A 150 22.68 1.21 15.88
N ALA A 151 22.39 2.31 15.20
CA ALA A 151 22.43 2.37 13.74
C ALA A 151 23.84 2.06 13.19
N LEU A 152 23.89 1.31 12.08
CA LEU A 152 25.12 1.05 11.35
C LEU A 152 25.47 2.25 10.44
N PRO A 153 26.75 2.68 10.34
CA PRO A 153 27.11 3.93 9.67
C PRO A 153 26.76 4.02 8.18
N ASN A 154 26.74 2.87 7.49
CA ASN A 154 26.49 2.77 6.05
C ASN A 154 25.19 2.03 5.73
N VAL A 155 24.26 1.90 6.69
CA VAL A 155 22.97 1.25 6.48
C VAL A 155 21.82 2.15 6.91
N GLU A 156 20.90 2.43 5.98
CA GLU A 156 19.63 3.11 6.28
C GLU A 156 18.52 2.08 6.52
N GLY A 157 17.89 2.13 7.69
CA GLY A 157 16.72 1.30 8.00
C GLY A 157 15.42 1.97 7.51
N LEU A 158 14.69 1.29 6.63
CA LEU A 158 13.42 1.74 6.07
C LEU A 158 12.26 1.02 6.78
N VAL A 159 11.84 1.57 7.92
CA VAL A 159 10.75 1.03 8.74
C VAL A 159 9.47 1.84 8.58
N PHE A 160 8.33 1.16 8.70
CA PHE A 160 7.00 1.75 8.54
C PHE A 160 6.18 1.55 9.81
N ASN A 161 5.38 2.54 10.18
CA ASN A 161 4.40 2.38 11.26
C ASN A 161 3.14 1.69 10.72
N THR A 162 3.25 0.37 10.55
CA THR A 162 2.19 -0.45 9.96
C THR A 162 0.95 -0.53 10.85
N ALA A 163 1.10 -0.37 12.17
CA ALA A 163 -0.01 -0.31 13.12
C ALA A 163 -0.96 0.87 12.83
N GLU A 164 -0.45 2.04 12.43
CA GLU A 164 -1.30 3.20 12.10
C GLU A 164 -2.18 2.92 10.87
N ALA A 165 -1.59 2.38 9.81
CA ALA A 165 -2.33 2.01 8.61
C ALA A 165 -3.35 0.89 8.91
N ALA A 166 -2.96 -0.11 9.69
CA ALA A 166 -3.82 -1.21 10.07
C ALA A 166 -4.97 -0.77 10.97
N MET A 167 -4.75 0.20 11.86
CA MET A 167 -5.81 0.80 12.69
C MET A 167 -6.91 1.42 11.83
N LEU A 168 -6.55 2.16 10.79
CA LEU A 168 -7.54 2.70 9.85
C LEU A 168 -8.31 1.60 9.13
N ALA A 169 -7.61 0.54 8.69
CA ALA A 169 -8.22 -0.61 8.04
C ALA A 169 -9.19 -1.37 8.97
N GLY A 170 -8.81 -1.54 10.24
CA GLY A 170 -9.62 -2.18 11.28
C GLY A 170 -10.89 -1.39 11.57
N TYR A 171 -10.78 -0.08 11.75
CA TYR A 171 -11.92 0.80 11.96
C TYR A 171 -12.89 0.76 10.77
N ALA A 172 -12.37 0.92 9.55
CA ALA A 172 -13.18 0.88 8.33
C ALA A 172 -13.89 -0.48 8.18
N SER A 173 -13.18 -1.57 8.43
CA SER A 173 -13.73 -2.93 8.33
C SER A 173 -14.81 -3.19 9.39
N ALA A 174 -14.62 -2.71 10.62
CA ALA A 174 -15.63 -2.79 11.68
C ALA A 174 -16.90 -1.99 11.32
N SER A 175 -16.74 -0.80 10.72
CA SER A 175 -17.86 0.03 10.25
C SER A 175 -18.65 -0.61 9.09
N TRP A 176 -18.00 -1.46 8.31
CA TRP A 176 -18.59 -2.14 7.16
C TRP A 176 -19.21 -3.50 7.50
N SER A 177 -18.79 -4.10 8.62
CA SER A 177 -19.22 -5.45 8.99
C SER A 177 -20.73 -5.53 9.21
N LYS A 178 -21.35 -6.55 8.59
CA LYS A 178 -22.79 -6.84 8.74
C LYS A 178 -23.07 -7.94 9.76
N THR A 179 -22.08 -8.79 10.03
CA THR A 179 -22.16 -9.91 10.96
C THR A 179 -21.69 -9.52 12.36
N GLY A 180 -20.93 -8.43 12.49
CA GLY A 180 -20.25 -8.07 13.73
C GLY A 180 -19.05 -8.98 14.04
N VAL A 181 -18.60 -9.77 13.07
CA VAL A 181 -17.41 -10.63 13.20
C VAL A 181 -16.46 -10.33 12.05
N MET A 182 -15.17 -10.27 12.34
CA MET A 182 -14.10 -10.04 11.37
C MET A 182 -12.86 -10.83 11.81
N GLY A 183 -11.87 -11.02 10.93
CA GLY A 183 -10.67 -11.80 11.23
C GLY A 183 -9.39 -11.08 10.84
N THR A 184 -8.31 -11.36 11.56
CA THR A 184 -6.94 -10.99 11.23
C THR A 184 -6.03 -12.21 11.38
N PHE A 185 -4.98 -12.31 10.57
CA PHE A 185 -3.98 -13.36 10.66
C PHE A 185 -2.64 -12.84 10.11
N GLY A 186 -1.54 -13.43 10.56
CA GLY A 186 -0.20 -13.13 10.08
C GLY A 186 0.43 -14.26 9.28
N GLY A 187 1.56 -13.98 8.62
CA GLY A 187 2.39 -14.99 7.97
C GLY A 187 3.19 -15.78 9.00
N ILE A 188 4.39 -15.29 9.33
CA ILE A 188 5.24 -15.84 10.38
C ILE A 188 5.25 -14.88 11.59
N ASN A 189 5.21 -15.41 12.80
CA ASN A 189 5.35 -14.60 14.01
C ASN A 189 6.83 -14.27 14.29
N ILE A 190 7.38 -13.32 13.52
CA ILE A 190 8.79 -12.87 13.60
C ILE A 190 8.95 -11.50 14.27
N GLY A 191 7.88 -10.97 14.88
CA GLY A 191 7.90 -9.69 15.59
C GLY A 191 7.13 -8.57 14.87
N PRO A 192 7.48 -7.29 15.16
CA PRO A 192 6.67 -6.12 14.83
C PRO A 192 6.23 -6.01 13.37
N GLY A 193 7.09 -6.39 12.40
CA GLY A 193 6.76 -6.35 10.97
C GLY A 193 5.48 -7.11 10.59
N VAL A 194 5.09 -8.12 11.37
CA VAL A 194 3.83 -8.86 11.19
C VAL A 194 2.81 -8.55 12.28
N THR A 195 3.24 -8.52 13.55
CA THR A 195 2.31 -8.38 14.67
C THR A 195 1.67 -6.99 14.76
N ASP A 196 2.36 -5.94 14.31
CA ASP A 196 1.86 -4.57 14.40
C ASP A 196 0.66 -4.33 13.49
N PHE A 197 0.60 -5.02 12.33
CA PHE A 197 -0.60 -5.03 11.50
C PHE A 197 -1.80 -5.63 12.24
N MET A 198 -1.60 -6.77 12.91
CA MET A 198 -2.68 -7.45 13.63
C MET A 198 -3.17 -6.60 14.82
N ASP A 199 -2.23 -6.09 15.61
CA ASP A 199 -2.51 -5.29 16.80
C ASP A 199 -3.18 -3.95 16.41
N GLY A 200 -2.68 -3.29 15.36
CA GLY A 200 -3.29 -2.08 14.80
C GLY A 200 -4.71 -2.33 14.31
N PHE A 201 -4.95 -3.39 13.54
CA PHE A 201 -6.28 -3.74 13.05
C PHE A 201 -7.31 -3.96 14.18
N ILE A 202 -6.90 -4.66 15.24
CA ILE A 202 -7.73 -4.86 16.44
C ILE A 202 -8.00 -3.54 17.15
N ALA A 203 -6.97 -2.69 17.30
CA ALA A 203 -7.13 -1.37 17.91
C ALA A 203 -8.14 -0.51 17.14
N GLY A 204 -8.13 -0.57 15.81
CA GLY A 204 -9.08 0.12 14.94
C GLY A 204 -10.53 -0.35 15.16
N ALA A 205 -10.74 -1.66 15.23
CA ALA A 205 -12.05 -2.24 15.48
C ALA A 205 -12.58 -1.89 16.89
N ASN A 206 -11.71 -1.95 17.91
CA ASN A 206 -12.06 -1.56 19.27
C ASN A 206 -12.45 -0.09 19.37
N TYR A 207 -11.72 0.79 18.67
CA TYR A 207 -12.04 2.22 18.63
C TYR A 207 -13.44 2.48 18.01
N TRP A 208 -13.79 1.78 16.94
CA TRP A 208 -15.15 1.84 16.37
C TRP A 208 -16.23 1.40 17.38
N ASN A 209 -15.99 0.29 18.09
CA ASN A 209 -16.91 -0.19 19.11
C ASN A 209 -17.14 0.84 20.22
N GLU A 210 -16.08 1.48 20.71
CA GLU A 210 -16.15 2.53 21.71
C GLU A 210 -16.95 3.75 21.22
N GLU A 211 -16.71 4.22 20.00
CA GLU A 211 -17.39 5.39 19.44
C GLU A 211 -18.88 5.16 19.16
N GLN A 212 -19.23 3.97 18.68
CA GLN A 212 -20.59 3.68 18.19
C GLN A 212 -21.44 2.88 19.19
N GLY A 213 -20.85 2.43 20.30
CA GLY A 213 -21.50 1.47 21.19
C GLY A 213 -21.81 0.14 20.49
N ALA A 214 -20.92 -0.27 19.57
CA ALA A 214 -21.02 -1.52 18.84
C ALA A 214 -20.25 -2.64 19.56
N ASP A 215 -20.42 -3.88 19.08
CA ASP A 215 -19.76 -5.08 19.63
C ASP A 215 -19.23 -5.94 18.48
N VAL A 216 -18.37 -5.36 17.65
CA VAL A 216 -17.66 -6.10 16.60
C VAL A 216 -16.52 -6.90 17.22
N ARG A 217 -16.46 -8.20 16.93
CA ARG A 217 -15.43 -9.12 17.41
C ARG A 217 -14.39 -9.40 16.33
N VAL A 218 -13.12 -9.34 16.69
CA VAL A 218 -11.99 -9.72 15.82
C VAL A 218 -11.47 -11.11 16.19
N LEU A 219 -11.43 -12.01 15.22
CA LEU A 219 -10.85 -13.35 15.31
C LEU A 219 -9.36 -13.32 14.93
N GLY A 220 -8.60 -14.27 15.47
CA GLY A 220 -7.18 -14.48 15.13
C GLY A 220 -6.21 -13.43 15.69
N GLY A 221 -6.71 -12.50 16.50
CA GLY A 221 -5.88 -11.58 17.26
C GLY A 221 -4.98 -12.29 18.27
N ARG A 222 -3.88 -11.63 18.61
CA ARG A 222 -2.88 -12.13 19.56
C ARG A 222 -2.99 -11.42 20.91
N ASP A 223 -2.54 -12.08 21.96
CA ASP A 223 -2.17 -11.46 23.23
C ASP A 223 -0.71 -10.97 23.15
N PRO A 224 -0.44 -9.68 23.34
CA PRO A 224 0.91 -9.13 23.37
C PRO A 224 1.86 -9.80 24.38
N ASN A 225 1.31 -10.44 25.42
CA ASN A 225 2.07 -11.12 26.47
C ASN A 225 2.26 -12.63 26.23
N ASP A 226 1.67 -13.18 25.17
CA ASP A 226 1.82 -14.58 24.79
C ASP A 226 2.28 -14.67 23.34
N SER A 227 3.57 -14.91 23.13
CA SER A 227 4.16 -15.04 21.80
C SER A 227 3.66 -16.28 21.03
N ALA A 228 2.98 -17.23 21.67
CA ALA A 228 2.35 -18.36 21.00
C ALA A 228 0.91 -18.06 20.56
N SER A 229 0.34 -16.93 20.99
CA SER A 229 -1.03 -16.54 20.66
C SER A 229 -1.12 -15.85 19.29
N GLY A 230 -2.33 -15.83 18.73
CA GLY A 230 -2.61 -15.27 17.41
C GLY A 230 -2.72 -16.34 16.32
N SER A 231 -3.32 -15.96 15.20
CA SER A 231 -3.46 -16.82 14.02
C SER A 231 -2.36 -16.53 13.02
N PHE A 232 -1.51 -17.53 12.76
CA PHE A 232 -0.40 -17.43 11.82
C PHE A 232 -0.40 -18.64 10.87
N THR A 233 -0.09 -18.41 9.60
CA THR A 233 0.10 -19.49 8.61
C THR A 233 1.43 -20.22 8.80
N GLY A 234 2.39 -19.58 9.47
CA GLY A 234 3.73 -20.12 9.71
C GLY A 234 4.67 -20.02 8.51
N ASN A 235 4.25 -19.35 7.43
CA ASN A 235 5.03 -19.14 6.22
C ASN A 235 4.48 -17.93 5.42
N PHE A 236 5.22 -17.49 4.40
CA PHE A 236 4.82 -16.37 3.53
C PHE A 236 4.37 -16.81 2.12
N GLU A 237 4.38 -18.12 1.81
CA GLU A 237 4.27 -18.61 0.42
C GLU A 237 2.98 -19.41 0.16
N SER A 238 2.46 -20.08 1.17
CA SER A 238 1.36 -21.05 1.04
C SER A 238 -0.02 -20.37 1.12
N THR A 239 -0.59 -20.08 -0.05
CA THR A 239 -1.97 -19.57 -0.13
C THR A 239 -2.99 -20.60 0.36
N ASP A 240 -2.68 -21.90 0.32
CA ASP A 240 -3.58 -22.95 0.80
C ASP A 240 -3.62 -22.99 2.33
N ASP A 241 -2.50 -22.78 3.02
CA ASP A 241 -2.50 -22.65 4.49
C ASP A 241 -3.28 -21.40 4.93
N ALA A 242 -3.13 -20.28 4.21
CA ALA A 242 -3.93 -19.08 4.44
C ALA A 242 -5.43 -19.32 4.23
N LYS A 243 -5.82 -20.03 3.17
CA LYS A 243 -7.23 -20.41 2.93
C LYS A 243 -7.77 -21.33 4.02
N ASN A 244 -6.98 -22.31 4.46
CA ASN A 244 -7.40 -23.25 5.50
C ASN A 244 -7.63 -22.49 6.82
N LEU A 245 -6.67 -21.66 7.23
CA LEU A 245 -6.77 -20.83 8.44
C LEU A 245 -7.99 -19.90 8.41
N THR A 246 -8.23 -19.23 7.29
CA THR A 246 -9.33 -18.26 7.14
C THR A 246 -10.69 -18.92 6.96
N SER A 247 -10.75 -20.15 6.42
CA SER A 247 -12.01 -20.89 6.29
C SER A 247 -12.65 -21.18 7.64
N ASP A 248 -11.85 -21.40 8.68
CA ASP A 248 -12.34 -21.59 10.04
C ASP A 248 -12.91 -20.27 10.61
N MET A 249 -12.27 -19.13 10.33
CA MET A 249 -12.76 -17.81 10.73
C MET A 249 -14.07 -17.44 10.05
N LEU A 250 -14.29 -17.86 8.81
CA LEU A 250 -15.51 -17.55 8.04
C LEU A 250 -16.74 -18.36 8.50
N GLN A 251 -16.56 -19.39 9.33
CA GLN A 251 -17.64 -20.21 9.85
C GLN A 251 -18.23 -19.71 11.18
N GLU A 252 -17.59 -18.72 11.81
CA GLU A 252 -18.00 -18.05 13.05
C GLU A 252 -18.98 -16.88 12.81
#